data_AF-A0A2U0DSJ3-F1
#
_entry.id   AF-A0A2U0DSJ3-F1
#
_cell.length_a   1.000
_cell.length_b   1.000
_cell.length_c   1.000
_cell.angle_alpha   90.00
_cell.angle_beta   90.00
_cell.angle_gamma   90.00
#
_symmetry.space_group_name_H-M   'P 1'
#
loop_
_entity.id
_entity.type
_entity.pdbx_description
1 polymer ?
#
loop_
_entity_poly.entity_id
_entity_poly.type
_entity_poly.pdbx_seq_one_letter_code
_entity_poly.pdbx_strand_id
1 'polypeptide(L)'
;MIPILSAALLLNSCGQEPVKIEIGKEFKIENNPITILKFEEMKVLRSEKEKMIKIAPKGKKYIYLEVKNPKDEMIFLKVFSKDKEIKAANDLMYFGHDIDTGFEDAYFLVDENTVIDKIVINTPADTEYTVINPAVTKDKSSIPDAVYGIIDAYTTEEPIGLLEGFAPYVEEGKNVHSIATQDGYIMASNIMSNRAELSYFTEDGKTYVFHIQNILGSSGTATTHWQNGKITSIEVVE
;
A
#
# COMPACT_ATOMS: atom_id res chain seq x y z
N MET A 1 4.90 70.19 21.16
CA MET A 1 4.59 69.58 19.85
C MET A 1 5.51 68.39 19.68
N ILE A 2 4.98 67.18 19.78
CA ILE A 2 5.69 65.91 19.63
C ILE A 2 5.55 65.51 18.16
N PRO A 3 6.63 65.31 17.38
CA PRO A 3 6.52 64.63 16.11
C PRO A 3 6.42 63.13 16.39
N ILE A 4 5.35 62.57 15.85
CA ILE A 4 4.92 61.18 15.93
C ILE A 4 6.06 60.29 15.42
N LEU A 5 6.57 59.45 16.32
CA LEU A 5 7.40 58.31 15.99
C LEU A 5 6.53 57.40 15.09
N SER A 6 6.82 57.39 13.80
CA SER A 6 6.16 56.51 12.84
C SER A 6 6.56 55.07 13.22
N ALA A 7 5.73 54.45 14.04
CA ALA A 7 5.69 53.01 14.20
C ALA A 7 5.33 52.46 12.82
N ALA A 8 6.36 52.14 12.04
CA ALA A 8 6.24 51.20 10.96
C ALA A 8 5.77 49.89 11.59
N LEU A 9 4.44 49.73 11.67
CA LEU A 9 3.80 48.43 11.77
C LEU A 9 4.24 47.66 10.53
N LEU A 10 5.36 46.96 10.67
CA LEU A 10 5.61 45.74 9.91
C LEU A 10 4.47 44.80 10.29
N LEU A 11 3.40 44.87 9.52
CA LEU A 11 2.41 43.82 9.39
C LEU A 11 3.13 42.61 8.77
N ASN A 12 3.97 41.96 9.57
CA ASN A 12 4.25 40.55 9.38
C ASN A 12 2.88 39.88 9.56
N SER A 13 2.26 39.52 8.45
CA SER A 13 1.31 38.42 8.42
C SER A 13 1.90 37.32 9.30
N CYS A 14 1.30 37.09 10.47
CA CYS A 14 1.67 36.03 11.41
C CYS A 14 1.29 34.69 10.79
N GLY A 15 1.96 34.28 9.72
CA GLY A 15 2.17 32.88 9.43
C GLY A 15 3.16 32.39 10.46
N GLN A 16 2.69 31.63 11.44
CA GLN A 16 3.57 30.98 12.40
C GLN A 16 4.53 30.08 11.62
N GLU A 17 5.85 30.27 11.77
CA GLU A 17 6.82 29.45 11.05
C GLU A 17 6.60 27.96 11.41
N PRO A 18 6.66 27.04 10.44
CA PRO A 18 6.45 25.62 10.71
C PRO A 18 7.45 25.09 11.74
N VAL A 19 6.94 24.35 12.73
CA VAL A 19 7.78 23.72 13.76
C VAL A 19 8.47 22.50 13.14
N LYS A 20 9.80 22.50 13.10
CA LYS A 20 10.57 21.37 12.59
C LYS A 20 10.55 20.21 13.59
N ILE A 21 10.20 19.02 13.11
CA ILE A 21 10.16 17.77 13.88
C ILE A 21 10.93 16.66 13.16
N GLU A 22 11.17 15.55 13.84
CA GLU A 22 11.90 14.39 13.31
C GLU A 22 11.10 13.09 13.52
N ILE A 23 11.24 12.15 12.59
CA ILE A 23 10.66 10.82 12.73
C ILE A 23 11.32 10.09 13.92
N GLY A 24 10.51 9.39 14.71
CA GLY A 24 10.94 8.64 15.89
C GLY A 24 11.22 9.49 17.13
N LYS A 25 11.16 10.83 17.04
CA LYS A 25 11.28 11.72 18.20
C LYS A 25 9.92 12.23 18.64
N GLU A 26 9.68 12.19 19.95
CA GLU A 26 8.48 12.76 20.55
C GLU A 26 8.51 14.29 20.44
N PHE A 27 7.37 14.87 20.08
CA PHE A 27 7.11 16.30 20.14
C PHE A 27 5.72 16.55 20.75
N LYS A 28 5.45 17.79 21.17
CA LYS A 28 4.20 18.13 21.86
C LYS A 28 3.33 19.02 21.01
N ILE A 29 2.06 18.63 20.88
CA ILE A 29 0.97 19.48 20.40
C ILE A 29 0.07 19.77 21.59
N GLU A 30 -0.01 21.03 22.07
CA GLU A 30 -0.95 21.44 23.14
C GLU A 30 -0.96 20.54 24.41
N ASN A 31 0.18 19.91 24.73
CA ASN A 31 0.42 18.92 25.80
C ASN A 31 0.16 17.44 25.47
N ASN A 32 -0.22 17.10 24.25
CA ASN A 32 -0.30 15.75 23.73
C ASN A 32 1.07 15.30 23.14
N PRO A 33 1.69 14.23 23.67
CA PRO A 33 2.96 13.72 23.17
C PRO A 33 2.78 12.93 21.87
N ILE A 34 3.04 13.57 20.74
CA ILE A 34 2.94 12.96 19.41
C ILE A 34 4.28 12.38 18.98
N THR A 35 4.28 11.28 18.24
CA THR A 35 5.49 10.74 17.59
C THR A 35 5.14 10.15 16.24
N ILE A 36 5.87 10.53 15.19
CA ILE A 36 5.81 9.80 13.92
C ILE A 36 6.64 8.53 14.10
N LEU A 37 5.99 7.37 14.17
CA LEU A 37 6.64 6.09 14.46
C LEU A 37 7.22 5.45 13.21
N LYS A 38 6.44 5.44 12.12
CA LYS A 38 6.85 4.83 10.87
C LYS A 38 6.55 5.72 9.68
N PHE A 39 7.47 5.68 8.72
CA PHE A 39 7.30 6.24 7.39
C PHE A 39 7.89 5.25 6.39
N GLU A 40 7.02 4.50 5.72
CA GLU A 40 7.42 3.32 4.96
C GLU A 40 6.92 3.36 3.52
N GLU A 41 7.75 2.88 2.61
CA GLU A 41 7.41 2.59 1.23
C GLU A 41 7.27 1.07 1.06
N MET A 42 6.15 0.61 0.54
CA MET A 42 5.90 -0.81 0.38
C MET A 42 5.15 -1.16 -0.90
N LYS A 43 5.45 -2.35 -1.45
CA LYS A 43 4.71 -2.94 -2.57
C LYS A 43 3.54 -3.79 -2.09
N VAL A 44 3.58 -4.26 -0.85
CA VAL A 44 2.61 -5.18 -0.28
C VAL A 44 2.15 -4.66 1.07
N LEU A 45 0.85 -4.35 1.16
CA LEU A 45 0.17 -4.15 2.44
C LEU A 45 -0.27 -5.49 2.99
N ARG A 46 -0.13 -5.68 4.30
CA ARG A 46 -0.54 -6.90 5.01
C ARG A 46 -1.44 -6.51 6.17
N SER A 47 -2.59 -7.14 6.28
CA SER A 47 -3.47 -7.06 7.44
C SER A 47 -3.39 -8.39 8.16
N GLU A 48 -2.69 -8.44 9.30
CA GLU A 48 -2.53 -9.68 10.06
C GLU A 48 -3.87 -10.20 10.60
N LYS A 49 -4.73 -9.27 11.04
CA LYS A 49 -6.06 -9.57 11.59
C LYS A 49 -6.98 -10.22 10.57
N GLU A 50 -7.10 -9.60 9.41
CA GLU A 50 -7.98 -10.08 8.34
C GLU A 50 -7.33 -11.19 7.50
N LYS A 51 -6.04 -11.49 7.77
CA LYS A 51 -5.20 -12.39 6.95
C LYS A 51 -5.26 -12.05 5.47
N MET A 52 -5.26 -10.75 5.18
CA MET A 52 -5.34 -10.21 3.83
C MET A 52 -4.00 -9.60 3.43
N ILE A 53 -3.67 -9.69 2.14
CA ILE A 53 -2.63 -8.86 1.55
C ILE A 53 -3.25 -8.03 0.42
N LYS A 54 -2.65 -6.87 0.15
CA LYS A 54 -2.96 -6.06 -1.02
C LYS A 54 -1.67 -5.61 -1.66
N ILE A 55 -1.52 -5.89 -2.95
CA ILE A 55 -0.35 -5.47 -3.71
C ILE A 55 -0.63 -4.15 -4.42
N ALA A 56 0.37 -3.27 -4.46
CA ALA A 56 0.29 -2.05 -5.24
C ALA A 56 0.26 -2.43 -6.73
N PRO A 57 -0.58 -1.79 -7.56
CA PRO A 57 -0.58 -1.99 -9.00
C PRO A 57 0.81 -1.81 -9.62
N LYS A 58 1.03 -2.41 -10.80
CA LYS A 58 2.29 -2.30 -11.51
C LYS A 58 2.70 -0.83 -11.70
N GLY A 59 3.96 -0.51 -11.41
CA GLY A 59 4.50 0.85 -11.48
C GLY A 59 4.08 1.78 -10.34
N LYS A 60 3.35 1.28 -9.33
CA LYS A 60 2.96 2.03 -8.13
C LYS A 60 3.57 1.45 -6.86
N LYS A 61 3.48 2.21 -5.77
CA LYS A 61 3.83 1.78 -4.40
C LYS A 61 2.88 2.41 -3.39
N TYR A 62 2.74 1.76 -2.25
CA TYR A 62 2.10 2.34 -1.08
C TYR A 62 3.11 3.14 -0.26
N ILE A 63 2.62 4.19 0.38
CA ILE A 63 3.30 4.90 1.45
C ILE A 63 2.44 4.78 2.69
N TYR A 64 3.04 4.34 3.79
CA TYR A 64 2.40 4.22 5.09
C TYR A 64 3.04 5.21 6.06
N LEU A 65 2.20 6.01 6.70
CA LEU A 65 2.57 6.93 7.77
C LEU A 65 1.81 6.53 9.04
N GLU A 66 2.56 6.29 10.10
CA GLU A 66 2.04 5.89 11.41
C GLU A 66 2.41 6.96 12.43
N VAL A 67 1.41 7.52 13.09
CA VAL A 67 1.59 8.55 14.11
C VAL A 67 0.99 8.08 15.42
N LYS A 68 1.79 8.03 16.48
CA LYS A 68 1.31 7.85 17.84
C LYS A 68 0.70 9.16 18.33
N ASN A 69 -0.57 9.11 18.71
CA ASN A 69 -1.39 10.22 19.16
C ASN A 69 -2.13 9.86 20.47
N PRO A 70 -1.45 9.71 21.62
CA PRO A 70 -1.99 9.04 22.81
C PRO A 70 -3.25 9.65 23.43
N LYS A 71 -3.50 10.94 23.21
CA LYS A 71 -4.71 11.61 23.71
C LYS A 71 -5.85 11.66 22.68
N ASP A 72 -5.65 11.08 21.50
CA ASP A 72 -6.66 11.01 20.45
C ASP A 72 -7.17 12.41 20.03
N GLU A 73 -6.27 13.41 20.07
CA GLU A 73 -6.63 14.76 19.67
C GLU A 73 -6.61 14.86 18.14
N MET A 74 -7.56 15.60 17.57
CA MET A 74 -7.68 15.75 16.12
C MET A 74 -6.39 16.34 15.53
N ILE A 75 -5.80 15.61 14.59
CA ILE A 75 -4.67 16.05 13.76
C ILE A 75 -4.95 15.70 12.30
N PHE A 76 -4.32 16.43 11.38
CA PHE A 76 -4.40 16.15 9.95
C PHE A 76 -3.03 15.80 9.40
N LEU A 77 -2.92 14.61 8.82
CA LEU A 77 -1.69 14.10 8.22
C LEU A 77 -1.66 14.46 6.72
N LYS A 78 -0.59 15.12 6.29
CA LYS A 78 -0.34 15.46 4.88
C LYS A 78 1.07 15.05 4.48
N VAL A 79 1.21 14.50 3.28
CA VAL A 79 2.52 14.22 2.68
C VAL A 79 2.63 14.91 1.34
N PHE A 80 3.83 15.36 1.00
CA PHE A 80 4.10 16.15 -0.19
C PHE A 80 5.23 15.54 -1.00
N SER A 81 5.09 15.67 -2.32
CA SER A 81 6.19 15.50 -3.26
C SER A 81 6.39 16.84 -3.94
N LYS A 82 7.51 17.51 -3.64
CA LYS A 82 7.75 18.91 -3.99
C LYS A 82 6.64 19.78 -3.38
N ASP A 83 5.99 20.60 -4.19
CA ASP A 83 4.90 21.48 -3.74
C ASP A 83 3.52 20.83 -3.86
N LYS A 84 3.44 19.55 -4.26
CA LYS A 84 2.16 18.86 -4.45
C LYS A 84 1.82 17.97 -3.26
N GLU A 85 0.68 18.24 -2.63
CA GLU A 85 0.08 17.35 -1.65
C GLU A 85 -0.37 16.04 -2.32
N ILE A 86 0.03 14.91 -1.74
CA ILE A 86 -0.43 13.59 -2.14
C ILE A 86 -1.70 13.27 -1.36
N LYS A 87 -2.76 12.88 -2.09
CA LYS A 87 -4.03 12.53 -1.47
C LYS A 87 -3.97 11.13 -0.87
N ALA A 88 -4.49 11.00 0.34
CA ALA A 88 -4.62 9.73 1.03
C ALA A 88 -5.58 8.80 0.24
N ALA A 89 -5.30 7.51 0.32
CA ALA A 89 -6.15 6.46 -0.21
C ALA A 89 -7.18 6.07 0.85
N ASN A 90 -8.46 6.27 0.53
CA ASN A 90 -9.55 6.10 1.48
C ASN A 90 -9.97 4.64 1.71
N ASP A 91 -9.51 3.71 0.87
CA ASP A 91 -9.91 2.29 0.86
C ASP A 91 -8.91 1.35 1.54
N LEU A 92 -7.95 1.90 2.31
CA LEU A 92 -6.83 1.15 2.90
C LEU A 92 -6.85 1.10 4.43
N MET A 93 -7.90 1.63 5.07
CA MET A 93 -8.01 1.67 6.54
C MET A 93 -7.92 0.27 7.20
N TYR A 94 -8.30 -0.80 6.51
CA TYR A 94 -8.25 -2.18 7.01
C TYR A 94 -6.84 -2.79 7.05
N PHE A 95 -5.83 -2.09 6.53
CA PHE A 95 -4.42 -2.46 6.60
C PHE A 95 -3.67 -1.72 7.73
N GLY A 96 -4.41 -0.94 8.52
CA GLY A 96 -3.99 -0.18 9.71
C GLY A 96 -3.48 -1.03 10.87
N HIS A 97 -2.91 -0.35 11.87
CA HIS A 97 -2.53 -0.97 13.14
C HIS A 97 -3.74 -1.44 13.97
N ASP A 98 -3.54 -2.53 14.71
CA ASP A 98 -4.54 -3.21 15.55
C ASP A 98 -4.57 -2.65 16.98
N ILE A 99 -4.80 -1.34 17.14
CA ILE A 99 -4.96 -0.71 18.47
C ILE A 99 -6.17 0.22 18.47
N ASP A 100 -7.07 0.03 19.44
CA ASP A 100 -8.38 0.68 19.51
C ASP A 100 -8.34 2.22 19.69
N THR A 101 -7.22 2.79 20.17
CA THR A 101 -7.08 4.25 20.37
C THR A 101 -5.62 4.69 20.34
N GLY A 102 -5.40 5.97 20.01
CA GLY A 102 -4.13 6.64 20.24
C GLY A 102 -3.11 6.52 19.11
N PHE A 103 -3.55 6.15 17.91
CA PHE A 103 -2.77 6.08 16.69
C PHE A 103 -3.56 6.69 15.53
N GLU A 104 -2.84 7.36 14.64
CA GLU A 104 -3.35 7.95 13.41
C GLU A 104 -2.53 7.39 12.25
N ASP A 105 -3.20 6.64 11.38
CA ASP A 105 -2.61 5.97 10.23
C ASP A 105 -3.03 6.66 8.93
N ALA A 106 -2.10 6.88 8.01
CA ALA A 106 -2.39 7.37 6.68
C ALA A 106 -1.70 6.54 5.59
N TYR A 107 -2.47 6.17 4.58
CA TYR A 107 -1.99 5.43 3.42
C TYR A 107 -2.09 6.28 2.16
N PHE A 108 -1.10 6.14 1.29
CA PHE A 108 -1.07 6.81 -0.01
C PHE A 108 -0.70 5.80 -1.10
N LEU A 109 -1.33 5.87 -2.26
CA LEU A 109 -0.94 5.11 -3.44
C LEU A 109 -0.34 6.06 -4.47
N VAL A 110 0.95 5.89 -4.75
CA VAL A 110 1.71 6.79 -5.62
C VAL A 110 2.45 6.03 -6.70
N ASP A 111 2.90 6.74 -7.73
CA ASP A 111 3.81 6.17 -8.72
C ASP A 111 5.13 5.77 -8.05
N GLU A 112 5.75 4.70 -8.52
CA GLU A 112 6.94 4.08 -7.90
C GLU A 112 8.12 5.05 -7.72
N ASN A 113 8.29 5.97 -8.67
CA ASN A 113 9.34 6.98 -8.67
C ASN A 113 9.00 8.23 -7.84
N THR A 114 7.81 8.29 -7.24
CA THR A 114 7.42 9.42 -6.38
C THR A 114 8.31 9.45 -5.14
N VAL A 115 8.92 10.61 -4.88
CA VAL A 115 9.72 10.86 -3.68
C VAL A 115 8.95 11.82 -2.80
N ILE A 116 8.79 11.46 -1.51
CA ILE A 116 8.21 12.35 -0.51
C ILE A 116 9.33 13.15 0.13
N ASP A 117 9.24 14.47 0.04
CA ASP A 117 10.22 15.40 0.59
C ASP A 117 9.69 16.17 1.80
N LYS A 118 8.39 16.07 2.10
CA LYS A 118 7.80 16.75 3.25
C LYS A 118 6.60 16.01 3.83
N ILE A 119 6.56 15.91 5.16
CA ILE A 119 5.40 15.48 5.95
C ILE A 119 4.96 16.67 6.78
N VAL A 120 3.65 16.95 6.81
CA VAL A 120 3.06 18.00 7.64
C VAL A 120 1.97 17.39 8.50
N ILE A 121 2.01 17.72 9.79
CA ILE A 121 0.94 17.47 10.75
C ILE A 121 0.33 18.83 11.09
N ASN A 122 -0.96 19.02 10.79
CA ASN A 122 -1.70 20.22 11.15
C ASN A 122 -2.64 19.94 12.32
N THR A 123 -2.85 20.93 13.17
CA THR A 123 -3.92 20.95 14.17
C THR A 123 -5.14 21.70 13.64
N PRO A 124 -6.32 21.59 14.28
CA PRO A 124 -7.49 22.43 13.99
C PRO A 124 -7.24 23.94 14.18
N ALA A 125 -6.20 24.31 14.93
CA ALA A 125 -5.75 25.68 15.12
C ALA A 125 -4.72 26.13 14.07
N ASP A 126 -4.56 25.38 12.97
CA ASP A 126 -3.65 25.64 11.86
C ASP A 126 -2.16 25.74 12.23
N THR A 127 -1.76 25.15 13.37
CA THR A 127 -0.33 25.02 13.70
C THR A 127 0.27 23.89 12.88
N GLU A 128 1.38 24.17 12.18
CA GLU A 128 2.06 23.20 11.32
C GLU A 128 3.33 22.64 11.95
N TYR A 129 3.42 21.32 12.00
CA TYR A 129 4.62 20.56 12.39
C TYR A 129 5.14 19.83 11.17
N THR A 130 6.39 20.07 10.80
CA THR A 130 6.95 19.66 9.51
C THR A 130 8.21 18.80 9.66
N VAL A 131 8.24 17.69 8.94
CA VAL A 131 9.47 16.93 8.64
C VAL A 131 9.89 17.25 7.21
N ILE A 132 11.15 17.61 6.99
CA ILE A 132 11.74 17.83 5.66
C ILE A 132 12.68 16.67 5.34
N ASN A 133 12.61 16.18 4.11
CA ASN A 133 13.36 15.02 3.60
C ASN A 133 13.29 13.83 4.58
N PRO A 134 12.07 13.34 4.89
CA PRO A 134 11.89 12.25 5.85
C PRO A 134 12.69 11.01 5.42
N ALA A 135 13.39 10.40 6.38
CA ALA A 135 14.01 9.10 6.15
C ALA A 135 12.91 8.05 5.98
N VAL A 136 12.95 7.33 4.86
CA VAL A 136 11.93 6.33 4.50
C VAL A 136 12.48 4.92 4.65
N THR A 137 11.72 4.07 5.33
CA THR A 137 12.00 2.62 5.37
C THR A 137 11.39 1.98 4.13
N LYS A 138 12.15 1.14 3.42
CA LYS A 138 11.66 0.45 2.23
C LYS A 138 11.42 -1.02 2.53
N ASP A 139 10.22 -1.50 2.23
CA ASP A 139 9.91 -2.93 2.20
C ASP A 139 10.82 -3.63 1.17
N LYS A 140 11.25 -4.83 1.52
CA LYS A 140 12.08 -5.68 0.66
C LYS A 140 11.26 -6.59 -0.24
N SER A 141 9.94 -6.66 -0.01
CA SER A 141 9.04 -7.47 -0.83
C SER A 141 9.10 -7.02 -2.29
N SER A 142 9.33 -7.97 -3.19
CA SER A 142 9.33 -7.75 -4.63
C SER A 142 8.31 -8.69 -5.26
N ILE A 143 7.42 -8.14 -6.08
CA ILE A 143 6.44 -8.90 -6.85
C ILE A 143 6.96 -9.02 -8.29
N PRO A 144 7.18 -10.24 -8.81
CA PRO A 144 7.64 -10.42 -10.18
C PRO A 144 6.64 -9.87 -11.21
N ASP A 145 7.17 -9.40 -12.35
CA ASP A 145 6.34 -8.92 -13.47
C ASP A 145 5.32 -9.97 -13.95
N ALA A 146 5.69 -11.25 -13.88
CA ALA A 146 4.81 -12.35 -14.22
C ALA A 146 3.58 -12.43 -13.31
N VAL A 147 3.73 -12.15 -12.02
CA VAL A 147 2.61 -12.14 -11.06
C VAL A 147 1.66 -10.97 -11.36
N TYR A 148 2.20 -9.80 -11.68
CA TYR A 148 1.39 -8.67 -12.16
C TYR A 148 0.63 -9.02 -13.43
N GLY A 149 1.31 -9.63 -14.40
CA GLY A 149 0.68 -10.01 -15.66
C GLY A 149 -0.40 -11.08 -15.51
N ILE A 150 -0.33 -11.96 -14.48
CA ILE A 150 -1.44 -12.86 -14.13
C ILE A 150 -2.62 -12.05 -13.62
N ILE A 151 -2.41 -11.15 -12.65
CA ILE A 151 -3.48 -10.35 -12.04
C ILE A 151 -4.16 -9.48 -13.10
N ASP A 152 -3.37 -8.77 -13.90
CA ASP A 152 -3.84 -7.87 -14.94
C ASP A 152 -4.69 -8.61 -15.99
N ALA A 153 -4.38 -9.89 -16.28
CA ALA A 153 -5.16 -10.71 -17.21
C ALA A 153 -6.62 -10.92 -16.78
N TYR A 154 -6.92 -10.76 -15.49
CA TYR A 154 -8.28 -10.85 -14.95
C TYR A 154 -8.86 -9.49 -14.55
N THR A 155 -8.21 -8.39 -14.90
CA THR A 155 -8.75 -7.03 -14.70
C THR A 155 -9.43 -6.48 -15.96
N THR A 156 -9.33 -7.20 -17.08
CA THR A 156 -9.97 -6.83 -18.34
C THR A 156 -11.48 -7.06 -18.27
N GLU A 157 -12.26 -6.27 -19.02
CA GLU A 157 -13.73 -6.39 -19.06
C GLU A 157 -14.21 -7.74 -19.63
N GLU A 158 -13.36 -8.45 -20.35
CA GLU A 158 -13.67 -9.76 -20.91
C GLU A 158 -13.19 -10.88 -19.97
N PRO A 159 -14.10 -11.78 -19.54
CA PRO A 159 -13.72 -12.97 -18.81
C PRO A 159 -12.79 -13.85 -19.65
N ILE A 160 -11.79 -14.45 -19.01
CA ILE A 160 -10.90 -15.43 -19.63
C ILE A 160 -10.97 -16.75 -18.87
N GLY A 161 -10.52 -17.85 -19.50
CA GLY A 161 -10.40 -19.11 -18.77
C GLY A 161 -9.35 -19.00 -17.66
N LEU A 162 -9.65 -19.55 -16.48
CA LEU A 162 -8.77 -19.52 -15.31
C LEU A 162 -7.33 -19.97 -15.61
N LEU A 163 -7.11 -20.93 -16.50
CA LEU A 163 -5.76 -21.39 -16.81
C LEU A 163 -5.06 -20.50 -17.85
N GLU A 164 -5.81 -19.70 -18.61
CA GLU A 164 -5.28 -18.85 -19.69
C GLU A 164 -4.47 -17.69 -19.13
N GLY A 165 -4.86 -17.11 -17.99
CA GLY A 165 -4.06 -16.06 -17.35
C GLY A 165 -2.72 -16.56 -16.80
N PHE A 166 -2.59 -17.86 -16.48
CA PHE A 166 -1.32 -18.45 -16.03
C PHE A 166 -0.45 -18.97 -17.17
N ALA A 167 -1.06 -19.39 -18.29
CA ALA A 167 -0.39 -20.08 -19.39
C ALA A 167 0.90 -19.41 -19.90
N PRO A 168 0.99 -18.07 -20.06
CA PRO A 168 2.22 -17.41 -20.52
C PRO A 168 3.42 -17.57 -19.59
N TYR A 169 3.17 -17.91 -18.32
CA TYR A 169 4.19 -17.97 -17.27
C TYR A 169 4.58 -19.40 -16.91
N VAL A 170 4.00 -20.39 -17.56
CA VAL A 170 4.34 -21.81 -17.41
C VAL A 170 5.74 -22.10 -17.96
N GLU A 171 6.42 -23.06 -17.34
CA GLU A 171 7.71 -23.58 -17.78
C GLU A 171 7.66 -24.05 -19.24
N GLU A 172 8.72 -23.75 -19.99
CA GLU A 172 8.81 -24.10 -21.40
C GLU A 172 8.63 -25.61 -21.62
N GLY A 173 7.86 -25.98 -22.66
CA GLY A 173 7.57 -27.37 -22.97
C GLY A 173 6.44 -28.00 -22.14
N LYS A 174 5.88 -27.31 -21.14
CA LYS A 174 4.70 -27.76 -20.40
C LYS A 174 3.43 -27.07 -20.88
N ASN A 175 2.31 -27.79 -20.84
CA ASN A 175 0.98 -27.24 -21.08
C ASN A 175 0.33 -26.90 -19.73
N VAL A 176 -0.29 -25.73 -19.59
CA VAL A 176 -0.96 -25.31 -18.35
C VAL A 176 -1.99 -26.34 -17.86
N HIS A 177 -2.76 -26.95 -18.76
CA HIS A 177 -3.74 -27.98 -18.45
C HIS A 177 -3.12 -29.29 -17.96
N SER A 178 -1.84 -29.54 -18.28
CA SER A 178 -1.13 -30.74 -17.82
C SER A 178 -0.49 -30.60 -16.44
N ILE A 179 -0.45 -29.38 -15.89
CA ILE A 179 0.16 -29.07 -14.59
C ILE A 179 -0.83 -28.48 -13.58
N ALA A 180 -2.09 -28.27 -14.00
CA ALA A 180 -3.16 -27.78 -13.18
C ALA A 180 -3.95 -28.96 -12.59
N THR A 181 -4.12 -28.97 -11.27
CA THR A 181 -4.88 -29.99 -10.55
C THR A 181 -5.99 -29.39 -9.71
N GLN A 182 -7.10 -30.11 -9.58
CA GLN A 182 -8.19 -29.86 -8.64
C GLN A 182 -8.44 -31.14 -7.84
N ASP A 183 -8.44 -31.04 -6.51
CA ASP A 183 -8.53 -32.19 -5.58
C ASP A 183 -7.52 -33.32 -5.88
N GLY A 184 -6.33 -32.95 -6.34
CA GLY A 184 -5.24 -33.88 -6.71
C GLY A 184 -5.38 -34.56 -8.06
N TYR A 185 -6.44 -34.28 -8.83
CA TYR A 185 -6.63 -34.78 -10.19
C TYR A 185 -6.36 -33.68 -11.22
N ILE A 186 -5.94 -34.04 -12.44
CA ILE A 186 -5.79 -33.07 -13.53
C ILE A 186 -7.11 -32.34 -13.73
N MET A 187 -7.05 -31.02 -13.72
CA MET A 187 -8.23 -30.18 -13.87
C MET A 187 -8.85 -30.37 -15.26
N ALA A 188 -10.10 -30.82 -15.30
CA ALA A 188 -10.80 -31.12 -16.55
C ALA A 188 -11.51 -29.89 -17.14
N SER A 189 -11.84 -28.90 -16.31
CA SER A 189 -12.54 -27.68 -16.69
C SER A 189 -11.58 -26.49 -16.71
N ASN A 190 -11.80 -25.54 -17.62
CA ASN A 190 -11.17 -24.23 -17.59
C ASN A 190 -12.26 -23.22 -17.28
N ILE A 191 -12.49 -22.95 -16.00
CA ILE A 191 -13.62 -22.13 -15.56
C ILE A 191 -13.38 -20.69 -15.98
N MET A 192 -14.42 -20.04 -16.51
CA MET A 192 -14.34 -18.62 -16.86
C MET A 192 -14.23 -17.77 -15.59
N SER A 193 -13.17 -16.99 -15.51
CA SER A 193 -12.81 -16.15 -14.37
C SER A 193 -12.71 -14.69 -14.77
N ASN A 194 -13.06 -13.82 -13.83
CA ASN A 194 -13.09 -12.37 -14.00
C ASN A 194 -12.30 -11.63 -12.92
N ARG A 195 -11.61 -12.35 -12.03
CA ARG A 195 -10.74 -11.76 -11.01
C ARG A 195 -9.70 -12.77 -10.54
N ALA A 196 -8.48 -12.31 -10.39
CA ALA A 196 -7.43 -12.98 -9.63
C ALA A 196 -6.68 -11.94 -8.79
N GLU A 197 -6.54 -12.19 -7.50
CA GLU A 197 -5.83 -11.31 -6.58
C GLU A 197 -4.81 -12.11 -5.79
N LEU A 198 -3.57 -11.63 -5.71
CA LEU A 198 -2.57 -12.28 -4.89
C LEU A 198 -2.99 -12.16 -3.41
N SER A 199 -3.22 -13.30 -2.75
CA SER A 199 -3.63 -13.38 -1.35
C SER A 199 -2.50 -13.84 -0.43
N TYR A 200 -1.49 -14.53 -0.98
CA TYR A 200 -0.30 -14.94 -0.23
C TYR A 200 0.88 -15.23 -1.19
N PHE A 201 2.10 -15.08 -0.70
CA PHE A 201 3.30 -15.57 -1.36
C PHE A 201 4.40 -15.89 -0.35
N THR A 202 5.27 -16.84 -0.68
CA THR A 202 6.48 -17.12 0.13
C THR A 202 7.57 -16.10 -0.19
N GLU A 203 8.36 -15.72 0.81
CA GLU A 203 9.46 -14.75 0.63
C GLU A 203 10.52 -15.23 -0.39
N ASP A 204 10.69 -16.54 -0.54
CA ASP A 204 11.60 -17.14 -1.52
C ASP A 204 11.05 -17.14 -2.96
N GLY A 205 9.83 -16.64 -3.17
CA GLY A 205 9.19 -16.52 -4.47
C GLY A 205 8.87 -17.85 -5.15
N LYS A 206 8.81 -18.96 -4.39
CA LYS A 206 8.48 -20.28 -4.94
C LYS A 206 7.00 -20.60 -4.94
N THR A 207 6.21 -19.92 -4.12
CA THR A 207 4.77 -20.16 -4.04
C THR A 207 4.00 -18.84 -4.04
N TYR A 208 2.99 -18.76 -4.90
CA TYR A 208 2.03 -17.64 -4.95
C TYR A 208 0.62 -18.21 -4.93
N VAL A 209 -0.22 -17.67 -4.06
CA VAL A 209 -1.63 -18.05 -3.93
C VAL A 209 -2.47 -16.88 -4.40
N PHE A 210 -3.36 -17.16 -5.34
CA PHE A 210 -4.30 -16.21 -5.89
C PHE A 210 -5.69 -16.54 -5.39
N HIS A 211 -6.39 -15.57 -4.81
CA HIS A 211 -7.83 -15.63 -4.67
C HIS A 211 -8.46 -15.39 -6.05
N ILE A 212 -9.30 -16.32 -6.50
CA ILE A 212 -9.91 -16.28 -7.82
C ILE A 212 -11.42 -16.15 -7.69
N GLN A 213 -12.04 -15.42 -8.62
CA GLN A 213 -13.49 -15.33 -8.73
C GLN A 213 -13.92 -15.73 -10.13
N ASN A 214 -14.94 -16.58 -10.21
CA ASN A 214 -15.53 -16.97 -11.47
C ASN A 214 -16.68 -16.03 -11.87
N ILE A 215 -17.10 -16.10 -13.14
CA ILE A 215 -18.19 -15.27 -13.67
C ILE A 215 -19.56 -15.55 -13.04
N LEU A 216 -19.72 -16.68 -12.33
CA LEU A 216 -20.94 -17.07 -11.63
C LEU A 216 -20.95 -16.58 -10.17
N GLY A 217 -19.87 -15.94 -9.72
CA GLY A 217 -19.73 -15.40 -8.37
C GLY A 217 -19.15 -16.37 -7.34
N SER A 218 -18.84 -17.63 -7.70
CA SER A 218 -18.09 -18.52 -6.81
C SER A 218 -16.64 -18.05 -6.73
N SER A 219 -16.07 -18.14 -5.53
CA SER A 219 -14.65 -17.88 -5.28
C SER A 219 -13.89 -19.18 -5.08
N GLY A 220 -12.58 -19.12 -5.23
CA GLY A 220 -11.67 -20.21 -4.96
C GLY A 220 -10.25 -19.69 -4.74
N THR A 221 -9.30 -20.60 -4.74
CA THR A 221 -7.86 -20.31 -4.68
C THR A 221 -7.11 -21.05 -5.76
N ALA A 222 -6.13 -20.39 -6.37
CA ALA A 222 -5.14 -21.00 -7.25
C ALA A 222 -3.76 -20.84 -6.61
N THR A 223 -3.18 -21.95 -6.15
CA THR A 223 -1.81 -22.01 -5.63
C THR A 223 -0.87 -22.38 -6.77
N THR A 224 0.15 -21.57 -7.00
CA THR A 224 1.13 -21.79 -8.07
C THR A 224 2.51 -22.02 -7.46
N HIS A 225 3.24 -22.99 -7.99
CA HIS A 225 4.62 -23.26 -7.61
C HIS A 225 5.58 -22.90 -8.73
N TRP A 226 6.71 -22.30 -8.36
CA TRP A 226 7.62 -21.66 -9.29
C TRP A 226 9.04 -22.20 -9.15
N GLN A 227 9.68 -22.38 -10.30
CA GLN A 227 11.10 -22.69 -10.41
C GLN A 227 11.69 -21.84 -11.53
N ASN A 228 12.83 -21.20 -11.27
CA ASN A 228 13.54 -20.34 -12.23
C ASN A 228 12.64 -19.26 -12.87
N GLY A 229 11.69 -18.69 -12.10
CA GLY A 229 10.77 -17.66 -12.58
C GLY A 229 9.65 -18.18 -13.48
N LYS A 230 9.40 -19.50 -13.50
CA LYS A 230 8.33 -20.14 -14.28
C LYS A 230 7.44 -21.01 -13.41
N ILE A 231 6.16 -21.09 -13.75
CA ILE A 231 5.19 -21.95 -13.08
C ILE A 231 5.43 -23.40 -13.46
N THR A 232 5.61 -24.25 -12.47
CA THR A 232 5.82 -25.71 -12.64
C THR A 232 4.59 -26.53 -12.28
N SER A 233 3.70 -26.01 -11.41
CA SER A 233 2.42 -26.61 -11.06
C SER A 233 1.42 -25.57 -10.56
N ILE A 234 0.12 -25.89 -10.71
CA ILE A 234 -1.02 -25.10 -10.26
C ILE A 234 -1.98 -26.03 -9.52
N GLU A 235 -2.38 -25.68 -8.31
CA GLU A 235 -3.42 -26.36 -7.55
C GLU A 235 -4.59 -25.42 -7.37
N VAL A 236 -5.79 -25.85 -7.79
CA VAL A 236 -7.03 -25.10 -7.71
C VAL A 236 -7.94 -25.74 -6.67
N VAL A 237 -8.45 -24.93 -5.75
CA VAL A 237 -9.45 -25.31 -4.74
C VAL A 237 -10.60 -24.32 -4.83
N GLU A 238 -11.82 -24.82 -5.03
CA GLU A 238 -13.07 -24.02 -5.05
C GLU A 238 -13.76 -24.02 -3.68
#